data_AF-A0A7H0HKR1-F1
#
_entry.id   AF-A0A7H0HKR1-F1
#
_cell.length_a   1.000
_cell.length_b   1.000
_cell.length_c   1.000
_cell.angle_alpha   90.00
_cell.angle_beta   90.00
_cell.angle_gamma   90.00
#
_symmetry.space_group_name_H-M   'P 1'
#
loop_
_entity.id
_entity.type
_entity.pdbx_description
1 polymer ?
#
loop_
_entity_poly.entity_id
_entity_poly.type
_entity_poly.pdbx_seq_one_letter_code
_entity_poly.pdbx_strand_id
1 'polypeptide(L)'
;MNFNNMPVGRKLWAIIIGLMVAMLALTFGLVSYVSRVEADTARIVQANEDRISLALRWKGMTELAVERVVIGAVSSDEKLSARMQSQVKAGIEAITGIQKQIVAAAVTAEDKAQLERIAAERAIVLKITAEVQKAHANGDGAGAQRMVDESLLPAVAKYIGAQETFVEQQQRQREQAKTDGQQRRATAQWIGVGAAALVLAVGMLLAWLTVHSVTRPLDRAVGLADQIAEGDLTADVHDDRKDELGHLLRSLSAMAARLRGVVGEVRSGVESVSAASSQIATGNQDLSARTEQTAANLEETAASMEELTATVTQSADTARQANQLAANAAQAAERGGEVVGQVVASMQHITDSSRKIADIIGVIDSIAFQTNILALNAAVEAARAGEQGRGFAVVAGEVRSLAQRSAEAAKEIKGLITASVESVESGSQQVGQAGQSMSEIVDSVRRVSDLIAEITASSTEQRDGIAQVNQAVTNLDQMTQQNAALVEESSAAAAAMRDQAQRLSQVVAVFNVGAGAVVRSATPARAPAVVAKAPAAPAPRKAAAPVAAKPAAAAAPRLAAAPAAAPAPAARAKAGAEDDWESF
;
A
#
# COMPACT_ATOMS: atom_id res chain seq x y z
N MET A 1 0.13 23.64 -41.23
CA MET A 1 -0.70 22.73 -40.40
C MET A 1 0.22 21.63 -39.92
N ASN A 2 0.60 21.60 -38.62
CA ASN A 2 1.57 20.62 -38.13
C ASN A 2 0.98 19.21 -38.27
N PHE A 3 1.57 18.40 -39.15
CA PHE A 3 1.17 17.01 -39.38
C PHE A 3 1.05 16.25 -38.04
N ASN A 4 1.94 16.51 -37.10
CA ASN A 4 2.00 15.84 -35.79
C ASN A 4 0.80 16.03 -34.85
N ASN A 5 -0.14 16.95 -35.14
CA ASN A 5 -1.31 17.21 -34.28
C ASN A 5 -2.62 16.63 -34.83
N MET A 6 -2.59 16.00 -36.01
CA MET A 6 -3.77 15.42 -36.63
C MET A 6 -3.83 13.91 -36.35
N PRO A 7 -5.01 13.34 -36.03
CA PRO A 7 -5.13 11.92 -35.74
C PRO A 7 -4.73 11.07 -36.94
N VAL A 8 -4.11 9.92 -36.68
CA VAL A 8 -3.50 9.07 -37.72
C VAL A 8 -4.52 8.66 -38.78
N GLY A 9 -5.73 8.29 -38.35
CA GLY A 9 -6.82 7.93 -39.26
C GLY A 9 -7.22 9.06 -40.21
N ARG A 10 -7.28 10.31 -39.73
CA ARG A 10 -7.62 11.47 -40.59
C ARG A 10 -6.54 11.76 -41.61
N LYS A 11 -5.26 11.58 -41.28
CA LYS A 11 -4.15 11.76 -42.23
C LYS A 11 -4.24 10.77 -43.39
N LEU A 12 -4.45 9.50 -43.06
CA LEU A 12 -4.56 8.42 -44.06
C LEU A 12 -5.73 8.68 -45.01
N TRP A 13 -6.93 8.96 -44.47
CA TRP A 13 -8.10 9.25 -45.29
C TRP A 13 -7.94 10.53 -46.12
N ALA A 14 -7.35 11.60 -45.58
CA ALA A 14 -7.13 12.84 -46.33
C ALA A 14 -6.20 12.64 -47.54
N ILE A 15 -5.13 11.86 -47.39
CA ILE A 15 -4.19 11.56 -48.49
C ILE A 15 -4.86 10.65 -49.53
N ILE A 16 -5.54 9.58 -49.10
CA ILE A 16 -6.20 8.63 -50.01
C ILE A 16 -7.30 9.33 -50.81
N ILE A 17 -8.21 10.05 -50.15
CA ILE A 17 -9.30 10.77 -50.82
C ILE A 17 -8.73 11.87 -51.71
N GLY A 18 -7.74 12.63 -51.24
CA GLY A 18 -7.10 13.69 -52.02
C GLY A 18 -6.48 13.19 -53.32
N LEU A 19 -5.71 12.09 -53.26
CA LEU A 19 -5.11 11.47 -54.45
C LEU A 19 -6.17 10.88 -55.39
N MET A 20 -7.21 10.25 -54.85
CA MET A 20 -8.29 9.67 -55.65
C MET A 20 -9.08 10.74 -56.40
N VAL A 21 -9.42 11.85 -55.73
CA VAL A 21 -10.09 13.00 -56.36
C VAL A 21 -9.20 13.65 -57.42
N ALA A 22 -7.90 13.83 -57.15
CA ALA A 22 -6.96 14.38 -58.12
C ALA A 22 -6.85 13.49 -59.38
N MET A 23 -6.78 12.17 -59.20
CA MET A 23 -6.71 11.22 -60.30
C MET A 23 -8.01 11.15 -61.11
N LEU A 24 -9.18 11.22 -60.44
CA LEU A 24 -10.48 11.32 -61.12
C LEU A 24 -10.61 12.61 -61.92
N ALA A 25 -10.21 13.76 -61.36
CA ALA A 25 -10.24 15.04 -62.05
C ALA A 25 -9.31 15.05 -63.28
N LEU A 26 -8.11 14.47 -63.14
CA LEU A 26 -7.13 14.36 -64.22
C LEU A 26 -7.61 13.45 -65.37
N THR A 27 -8.14 12.27 -65.03
CA THR A 27 -8.68 11.33 -66.04
C THR A 27 -9.88 11.93 -66.75
N PHE A 28 -10.83 12.52 -66.02
CA PHE A 28 -12.00 13.19 -66.60
C PHE A 28 -11.60 14.37 -67.52
N GLY A 29 -10.65 15.19 -67.08
CA GLY A 29 -10.13 16.32 -67.86
C GLY A 29 -9.45 15.89 -69.15
N LEU A 30 -8.59 14.87 -69.09
CA LEU A 30 -7.88 14.34 -70.26
C LEU A 30 -8.84 13.73 -71.29
N VAL A 31 -9.78 12.89 -70.83
CA VAL A 31 -10.80 12.26 -71.70
C VAL A 31 -11.66 13.33 -72.36
N SER A 32 -12.10 14.34 -71.60
CA SER A 32 -12.90 15.45 -72.12
C SER A 32 -12.14 16.27 -73.17
N TYR A 33 -10.85 16.55 -72.95
CA TYR A 33 -10.02 17.29 -73.89
C TYR A 33 -9.77 16.51 -75.19
N VAL A 34 -9.37 15.24 -75.10
CA VAL A 34 -9.12 14.38 -76.28
C VAL A 34 -10.40 14.23 -77.11
N SER A 35 -11.55 14.03 -76.46
CA SER A 35 -12.85 13.91 -77.15
C SER A 35 -13.20 15.19 -77.92
N ARG A 36 -12.87 16.38 -77.38
CA ARG A 36 -13.05 17.66 -78.10
C ARG A 36 -12.13 17.78 -79.30
N VAL A 37 -10.84 17.43 -79.15
CA VAL A 37 -9.87 17.44 -80.26
C VAL A 37 -10.32 16.50 -81.38
N GLU A 38 -10.76 15.28 -81.06
CA GLU A 38 -11.29 14.34 -82.06
C GLU A 38 -12.52 14.89 -82.79
N ALA A 39 -13.48 15.45 -82.05
CA ALA A 39 -14.69 16.03 -82.62
C ALA A 39 -14.38 17.23 -83.55
N ASP A 40 -13.46 18.11 -83.16
CA ASP A 40 -13.07 19.27 -83.96
C ASP A 40 -12.31 18.85 -85.23
N THR A 41 -11.37 17.90 -85.12
CA THR A 41 -10.66 17.34 -86.28
C THR A 41 -11.63 16.66 -87.24
N ALA A 42 -12.56 15.84 -86.75
CA ALA A 42 -13.55 15.17 -87.59
C ALA A 42 -14.43 16.17 -88.36
N ARG A 43 -14.87 17.27 -87.71
CA ARG A 43 -15.63 18.34 -88.37
C ARG A 43 -14.85 19.00 -89.49
N ILE A 44 -13.57 19.33 -89.28
CA ILE A 44 -12.73 19.99 -90.29
C ILE A 44 -12.46 19.04 -91.47
N VAL A 45 -12.14 17.78 -91.18
CA VAL A 45 -11.90 16.75 -92.22
C VAL A 45 -13.16 16.53 -93.06
N GLN A 46 -14.32 16.39 -92.42
CA GLN A 46 -15.60 16.22 -93.13
C GLN A 46 -15.92 17.43 -94.01
N ALA A 47 -15.75 18.66 -93.51
CA ALA A 47 -15.99 19.86 -94.30
C ALA A 47 -15.08 19.94 -95.54
N ASN A 48 -13.82 19.49 -95.42
CA ASN A 48 -12.91 19.43 -96.57
C ASN A 48 -13.30 18.32 -97.56
N GLU A 49 -13.71 17.13 -97.08
CA GLU A 49 -14.22 16.05 -97.94
C GLU A 49 -15.45 16.48 -98.74
N ASP A 50 -16.40 17.15 -98.10
CA ASP A 50 -17.60 17.65 -98.76
C ASP A 50 -17.25 18.65 -99.88
N ARG A 51 -16.28 19.55 -99.62
CA ARG A 51 -15.78 20.51 -100.65
C ARG A 51 -15.02 19.81 -101.77
N ILE A 52 -14.19 18.81 -101.47
CA ILE A 52 -13.48 18.00 -102.48
C ILE A 52 -14.49 17.31 -103.38
N SER A 53 -15.52 16.67 -102.82
CA SER A 53 -16.58 16.01 -103.56
C SER A 53 -17.34 16.97 -104.48
N LEU A 54 -17.71 18.15 -103.96
CA LEU A 54 -18.37 19.19 -104.75
C LEU A 54 -17.47 19.74 -105.87
N ALA A 55 -16.18 19.99 -105.60
CA ALA A 55 -15.21 20.45 -106.59
C ALA A 55 -14.93 19.37 -107.66
N LEU A 56 -14.84 18.11 -107.23
CA LEU A 56 -14.99 16.85 -107.98
C LEU A 56 -16.05 16.95 -109.08
N ARG A 57 -17.28 17.07 -108.57
CA ARG A 57 -18.49 17.14 -109.39
C ARG A 57 -18.52 18.38 -110.27
N TRP A 58 -18.02 19.51 -109.78
CA TRP A 58 -17.92 20.74 -110.56
C TRP A 58 -17.01 20.56 -111.77
N LYS A 59 -15.81 20.01 -111.58
CA LYS A 59 -14.86 19.70 -112.65
C LYS A 59 -15.47 18.78 -113.70
N GLY A 60 -16.05 17.65 -113.27
CA GLY A 60 -16.68 16.71 -114.19
C GLY A 60 -17.86 17.31 -114.97
N MET A 61 -18.66 18.17 -114.34
CA MET A 61 -19.75 18.89 -115.03
C MET A 61 -19.21 19.93 -116.02
N THR A 62 -18.10 20.61 -115.69
CA THR A 62 -17.42 21.53 -116.61
C THR A 62 -16.93 20.79 -117.84
N GLU A 63 -16.21 19.68 -117.67
CA GLU A 63 -15.71 18.84 -118.78
C GLU A 63 -16.86 18.40 -119.70
N LEU A 64 -17.93 17.86 -119.12
CA LEU A 64 -19.11 17.43 -119.85
C LEU A 64 -19.82 18.59 -120.58
N ALA A 65 -19.88 19.78 -119.98
CA ALA A 65 -20.47 20.96 -120.61
C ALA A 65 -19.63 21.43 -121.79
N VAL A 66 -18.30 21.46 -121.65
CA VAL A 66 -17.39 21.84 -122.74
C VAL A 66 -17.48 20.86 -123.89
N GLU A 67 -17.48 19.55 -123.62
CA GLU A 67 -17.61 18.54 -124.66
C GLU A 67 -18.89 18.73 -125.49
N ARG A 68 -20.01 19.08 -124.84
CA ARG A 68 -21.26 19.42 -125.52
C ARG A 68 -21.18 20.72 -126.33
N VAL A 69 -20.44 21.73 -125.86
CA VAL A 69 -20.18 22.95 -126.65
C VAL A 69 -19.41 22.60 -127.91
N VAL A 70 -18.36 21.78 -127.81
CA VAL A 70 -17.56 21.33 -128.95
C VAL A 70 -18.44 20.55 -129.93
N ILE A 71 -19.15 19.51 -129.48
CA ILE A 71 -20.05 18.71 -130.33
C ILE A 71 -21.09 19.60 -131.03
N GLY A 72 -21.71 20.54 -130.30
CA GLY A 72 -22.68 21.47 -130.86
C GLY A 72 -22.11 22.43 -131.90
N ALA A 73 -20.84 22.85 -131.74
CA ALA A 73 -20.16 23.79 -132.62
C ALA A 73 -19.64 23.15 -133.93
N VAL A 74 -19.29 21.87 -133.92
CA VAL A 74 -18.80 21.15 -135.12
C VAL A 74 -19.94 20.45 -135.88
N SER A 75 -21.09 20.24 -135.24
CA SER A 75 -22.22 19.52 -135.84
C SER A 75 -22.85 20.28 -137.00
N SER A 76 -23.03 19.58 -138.13
CA SER A 76 -23.87 20.01 -139.26
C SER A 76 -25.35 19.68 -139.09
N ASP A 77 -25.72 18.85 -138.10
CA ASP A 77 -27.11 18.59 -137.70
C ASP A 77 -27.59 19.67 -136.73
N GLU A 78 -28.55 20.48 -137.19
CA GLU A 78 -29.11 21.61 -136.46
C GLU A 78 -29.96 21.19 -135.25
N LYS A 79 -30.62 20.01 -135.30
CA LYS A 79 -31.36 19.46 -134.16
C LYS A 79 -30.41 18.98 -133.07
N LEU A 80 -29.30 18.36 -133.47
CA LEU A 80 -28.26 17.93 -132.54
C LEU A 80 -27.60 19.14 -131.86
N SER A 81 -27.26 20.18 -132.63
CA SER A 81 -26.69 21.42 -132.08
C SER A 81 -27.65 22.11 -131.09
N ALA A 82 -28.94 22.26 -131.44
CA ALA A 82 -29.93 22.84 -130.53
C ALA A 82 -30.10 22.03 -129.23
N ARG A 83 -30.08 20.68 -129.31
CA ARG A 83 -30.11 19.81 -128.12
C ARG A 83 -28.87 19.99 -127.25
N MET A 84 -27.68 20.06 -127.86
CA MET A 84 -26.44 20.30 -127.14
C MET A 84 -26.45 21.68 -126.46
N GLN A 85 -26.90 22.74 -127.13
CA GLN A 85 -27.02 24.07 -126.54
C GLN A 85 -27.96 24.09 -125.31
N SER A 86 -29.11 23.40 -125.40
CA SER A 86 -30.03 23.26 -124.26
C SER A 86 -29.36 22.54 -123.07
N GLN A 87 -28.62 21.45 -123.35
CA GLN A 87 -27.89 20.71 -122.32
C GLN A 87 -26.69 21.47 -121.74
N VAL A 88 -26.05 22.34 -122.53
CA VAL A 88 -25.00 23.27 -122.06
C VAL A 88 -25.61 24.28 -121.11
N LYS A 89 -26.76 24.88 -121.44
CA LYS A 89 -27.44 25.83 -120.55
C LYS A 89 -27.82 25.19 -119.21
N ALA A 90 -28.41 23.99 -119.24
CA ALA A 90 -28.71 23.22 -118.03
C ALA A 90 -27.45 22.86 -117.24
N GLY A 91 -26.36 22.51 -117.93
CA GLY A 91 -25.05 22.26 -117.31
C GLY A 91 -24.47 23.49 -116.61
N ILE A 92 -24.54 24.66 -117.25
CA ILE A 92 -24.09 25.95 -116.68
C ILE A 92 -24.90 26.31 -115.43
N GLU A 93 -26.22 26.09 -115.43
CA GLU A 93 -27.07 26.30 -114.25
C GLU A 93 -26.69 25.38 -113.10
N ALA A 94 -26.50 24.08 -113.37
CA ALA A 94 -26.05 23.10 -112.38
C ALA A 94 -24.66 23.44 -111.80
N ILE A 95 -23.72 23.82 -112.67
CA ILE A 95 -22.39 24.31 -112.28
C ILE A 95 -22.51 25.55 -111.38
N THR A 96 -23.38 26.49 -111.72
CA THR A 96 -23.61 27.69 -110.89
C THR A 96 -24.13 27.34 -109.51
N GLY A 97 -25.02 26.34 -109.42
CA GLY A 97 -25.52 25.81 -108.14
C GLY A 97 -24.41 25.21 -107.27
N ILE A 98 -23.55 24.38 -107.86
CA ILE A 98 -22.41 23.77 -107.16
C ILE A 98 -21.42 24.85 -106.72
N GLN A 99 -21.10 25.82 -107.59
CA GLN A 99 -20.22 26.93 -107.26
C GLN A 99 -20.73 27.73 -106.06
N LYS A 100 -22.04 28.02 -105.98
CA LYS A 100 -22.63 28.71 -104.82
C LYS A 100 -22.44 27.92 -103.51
N GLN A 101 -22.59 26.60 -103.56
CA GLN A 101 -22.38 25.73 -102.38
C GLN A 101 -20.91 25.76 -101.93
N ILE A 102 -19.97 25.67 -102.87
CA ILE A 102 -18.53 25.72 -102.57
C ILE A 102 -18.14 27.10 -102.01
N VAL A 103 -18.63 28.19 -102.61
CA VAL A 103 -18.35 29.57 -102.14
C VAL A 103 -18.92 29.81 -100.75
N ALA A 104 -20.13 29.32 -100.45
CA ALA A 104 -20.71 29.43 -99.11
C ALA A 104 -19.95 28.60 -98.07
N ALA A 105 -19.39 27.46 -98.50
CA ALA A 105 -18.59 26.60 -97.64
C ALA A 105 -17.14 27.09 -97.47
N ALA A 106 -16.61 27.96 -98.33
CA ALA A 106 -15.22 28.40 -98.32
C ALA A 106 -14.93 29.36 -97.15
N VAL A 107 -14.07 28.94 -96.23
CA VAL A 107 -13.78 29.70 -95.00
C VAL A 107 -12.40 30.34 -95.04
N THR A 108 -11.41 29.69 -95.64
CA THR A 108 -10.03 30.18 -95.60
C THR A 108 -9.78 31.29 -96.63
N ALA A 109 -8.78 32.14 -96.36
CA ALA A 109 -8.36 33.16 -97.32
C ALA A 109 -7.83 32.52 -98.62
N GLU A 110 -7.18 31.35 -98.50
CA GLU A 110 -6.67 30.58 -99.64
C GLU A 110 -7.81 30.02 -100.51
N ASP A 111 -8.89 29.51 -99.88
CA ASP A 111 -10.06 28.98 -100.59
C ASP A 111 -10.73 30.08 -101.41
N LYS A 112 -10.91 31.25 -100.79
CA LYS A 112 -11.53 32.42 -101.44
C LYS A 112 -10.70 32.90 -102.63
N ALA A 113 -9.37 33.00 -102.47
CA ALA A 113 -8.49 33.43 -103.54
C ALA A 113 -8.50 32.48 -104.75
N GLN A 114 -8.53 31.16 -104.54
CA GLN A 114 -8.66 30.21 -105.65
C GLN A 114 -10.04 30.27 -106.30
N LEU A 115 -11.11 30.42 -105.53
CA LEU A 115 -12.46 30.53 -106.10
C LEU A 115 -12.63 31.79 -106.94
N GLU A 116 -11.98 32.90 -106.59
CA GLU A 116 -11.91 34.11 -107.42
C GLU A 116 -11.18 33.85 -108.74
N ARG A 117 -10.05 33.14 -108.72
CA ARG A 117 -9.34 32.72 -109.96
C ARG A 117 -10.20 31.83 -110.83
N ILE A 118 -10.85 30.83 -110.23
CA ILE A 118 -11.75 29.93 -110.96
C ILE A 118 -12.93 30.73 -111.57
N ALA A 119 -13.47 31.72 -110.86
CA ALA A 119 -14.52 32.59 -111.37
C ALA A 119 -14.06 33.47 -112.54
N ALA A 120 -12.84 33.99 -112.50
CA ALA A 120 -12.25 34.76 -113.60
C ALA A 120 -12.08 33.91 -114.86
N GLU A 121 -11.49 32.71 -114.74
CA GLU A 121 -11.34 31.78 -115.86
C GLU A 121 -12.70 31.31 -116.40
N ARG A 122 -13.68 31.06 -115.51
CA ARG A 122 -15.05 30.74 -115.90
C ARG A 122 -15.68 31.83 -116.76
N ALA A 123 -15.49 33.10 -116.40
CA ALA A 123 -16.05 34.23 -117.14
C ALA A 123 -15.48 34.29 -118.57
N ILE A 124 -14.18 34.00 -118.74
CA ILE A 124 -13.52 33.90 -120.05
C ILE A 124 -14.12 32.76 -120.88
N VAL A 125 -14.23 31.56 -120.30
CA VAL A 125 -14.79 30.38 -120.98
C VAL A 125 -16.25 30.62 -121.40
N LEU A 126 -17.07 31.22 -120.54
CA LEU A 126 -18.46 31.55 -120.87
C LEU A 126 -18.57 32.57 -122.01
N LYS A 127 -17.68 33.57 -122.03
CA LYS A 127 -17.63 34.57 -123.11
C LYS A 127 -17.27 33.92 -124.45
N ILE A 128 -16.20 33.12 -124.49
CA ILE A 128 -15.77 32.42 -125.70
C ILE A 128 -16.85 31.44 -126.17
N THR A 129 -17.49 30.71 -125.23
CA THR A 129 -18.60 29.80 -125.54
C THR A 129 -19.76 30.52 -126.23
N ALA A 130 -20.12 31.72 -125.75
CA ALA A 130 -21.18 32.52 -126.38
C ALA A 130 -20.78 33.01 -127.78
N GLU A 131 -19.50 33.36 -128.00
CA GLU A 131 -18.99 33.75 -129.32
C GLU A 131 -18.96 32.57 -130.30
N VAL A 132 -18.54 31.38 -129.85
CA VAL A 132 -18.58 30.13 -130.63
C VAL A 132 -20.02 29.78 -131.04
N GLN A 133 -20.97 29.86 -130.10
CA GLN A 133 -22.39 29.62 -130.40
C GLN A 133 -22.95 30.62 -131.40
N LYS A 134 -22.55 31.90 -131.30
CA LYS A 134 -22.97 32.95 -132.22
C LYS A 134 -22.38 32.76 -133.62
N ALA A 135 -21.11 32.36 -133.74
CA ALA A 135 -20.49 32.05 -135.02
C ALA A 135 -21.19 30.88 -135.72
N HIS A 136 -21.50 29.81 -134.98
CA HIS A 136 -22.25 28.66 -135.49
C HIS A 136 -23.67 29.05 -135.93
N ALA A 137 -24.42 29.80 -135.12
CA ALA A 137 -25.77 30.26 -135.44
C ALA A 137 -25.85 31.20 -136.67
N ASN A 138 -24.75 31.89 -136.98
CA ASN A 138 -24.64 32.75 -138.18
C ASN A 138 -24.22 31.97 -139.44
N GLY A 139 -24.11 30.64 -139.37
CA GLY A 139 -23.72 29.77 -140.49
C GLY A 139 -22.20 29.63 -140.69
N ASP A 140 -21.37 30.18 -139.81
CA ASP A 140 -19.90 30.10 -139.88
C ASP A 140 -19.35 28.93 -139.05
N GLY A 141 -19.62 27.70 -139.51
CA GLY A 141 -19.14 26.48 -138.84
C GLY A 141 -17.61 26.35 -138.83
N ALA A 142 -16.93 26.83 -139.88
CA ALA A 142 -15.47 26.78 -139.97
C ALA A 142 -14.77 27.82 -139.07
N GLY A 143 -15.39 28.99 -138.86
CA GLY A 143 -14.97 29.96 -137.86
C GLY A 143 -15.22 29.47 -136.44
N ALA A 144 -16.39 28.87 -136.18
CA ALA A 144 -16.71 28.26 -134.88
C ALA A 144 -15.69 27.17 -134.49
N GLN A 145 -15.30 26.30 -135.44
CA GLN A 145 -14.27 25.28 -135.20
C GLN A 145 -12.91 25.87 -134.84
N ARG A 146 -12.44 26.89 -135.58
CA ARG A 146 -11.17 27.57 -135.25
C ARG A 146 -11.20 28.24 -133.88
N MET A 147 -12.32 28.86 -133.52
CA MET A 147 -12.50 29.44 -132.18
C MET A 147 -12.49 28.37 -131.08
N VAL A 148 -13.02 27.17 -131.36
CA VAL A 148 -12.92 26.04 -130.43
C VAL A 148 -11.46 25.66 -130.22
N ASP A 149 -10.71 25.43 -131.29
CA ASP A 149 -9.35 24.90 -131.23
C ASP A 149 -8.33 25.91 -130.69
N GLU A 150 -8.39 27.17 -131.15
CA GLU A 150 -7.41 28.20 -130.81
C GLU A 150 -7.75 28.98 -129.54
N SER A 151 -9.02 29.07 -129.15
CA SER A 151 -9.47 29.91 -128.02
C SER A 151 -10.19 29.14 -126.92
N LEU A 152 -11.21 28.33 -127.24
CA LEU A 152 -12.02 27.67 -126.22
C LEU A 152 -11.26 26.57 -125.48
N LEU A 153 -10.61 25.64 -126.20
CA LEU A 153 -9.89 24.52 -125.58
C LEU A 153 -8.74 25.01 -124.67
N PRO A 154 -7.89 25.99 -125.06
CA PRO A 154 -6.89 26.56 -124.16
C PRO A 154 -7.49 27.27 -122.94
N ALA A 155 -8.59 28.00 -123.09
CA ALA A 155 -9.26 28.67 -121.97
C ALA A 155 -9.91 27.66 -121.01
N VAL A 156 -10.50 26.58 -121.54
CA VAL A 156 -11.04 25.48 -120.74
C VAL A 156 -9.94 24.76 -119.97
N ALA A 157 -8.78 24.51 -120.59
CA ALA A 157 -7.66 23.89 -119.89
C ALA A 157 -7.22 24.71 -118.67
N LYS A 158 -7.19 26.05 -118.79
CA LYS A 158 -6.92 26.94 -117.65
C LYS A 158 -8.03 26.89 -116.59
N TYR A 159 -9.30 26.87 -117.01
CA TYR A 159 -10.43 26.78 -116.10
C TYR A 159 -10.47 25.46 -115.32
N ILE A 160 -10.28 24.32 -116.00
CA ILE A 160 -10.19 23.00 -115.37
C ILE A 160 -8.95 22.91 -114.48
N GLY A 161 -7.79 23.42 -114.93
CA GLY A 161 -6.58 23.46 -114.11
C GLY A 161 -6.74 24.28 -112.83
N ALA A 162 -7.50 25.39 -112.87
CA ALA A 162 -7.85 26.15 -111.68
C ALA A 162 -8.77 25.35 -110.73
N GLN A 163 -9.73 24.59 -111.25
CA GLN A 163 -10.58 23.69 -110.45
C GLN A 163 -9.76 22.55 -109.81
N GLU A 164 -8.81 21.97 -110.54
CA GLU A 164 -7.92 20.92 -110.06
C GLU A 164 -7.00 21.43 -108.95
N THR A 165 -6.42 22.61 -109.13
CA THR A 165 -5.61 23.29 -108.09
C THR A 165 -6.41 23.48 -106.79
N PHE A 166 -7.70 23.81 -106.89
CA PHE A 166 -8.58 23.93 -105.73
C PHE A 166 -8.86 22.57 -105.06
N VAL A 167 -9.08 21.51 -105.85
CA VAL A 167 -9.21 20.14 -105.30
C VAL A 167 -7.93 19.72 -104.56
N GLU A 168 -6.76 19.91 -105.16
CA GLU A 168 -5.47 19.60 -104.52
C GLU A 168 -5.24 20.41 -103.24
N GLN A 169 -5.63 21.69 -103.24
CA GLN A 169 -5.60 22.52 -102.04
C GLN A 169 -6.50 21.96 -100.92
N GLN A 170 -7.74 21.60 -101.22
CA GLN A 170 -8.64 21.02 -100.21
C GLN A 170 -8.11 19.67 -99.69
N GLN A 171 -7.49 18.85 -100.56
CA GLN A 171 -6.83 17.61 -100.14
C GLN A 171 -5.65 17.88 -99.21
N ARG A 172 -4.80 18.88 -99.50
CA ARG A 172 -3.70 19.30 -98.63
C ARG A 172 -4.22 19.78 -97.27
N GLN A 173 -5.26 20.63 -97.25
CA GLN A 173 -5.87 21.11 -96.01
C GLN A 173 -6.50 19.96 -95.19
N ARG A 174 -7.10 18.97 -95.84
CA ARG A 174 -7.63 17.76 -95.18
C ARG A 174 -6.52 16.95 -94.50
N GLU A 175 -5.44 16.68 -95.22
CA GLU A 175 -4.32 15.91 -94.65
C GLU A 175 -3.62 16.69 -93.53
N GLN A 176 -3.43 18.00 -93.67
CA GLN A 176 -2.95 18.87 -92.59
C GLN A 176 -3.85 18.80 -91.36
N ALA A 177 -5.18 18.86 -91.52
CA ALA A 177 -6.11 18.75 -90.40
C ALA A 177 -6.03 17.38 -89.69
N LYS A 178 -5.80 16.29 -90.44
CA LYS A 178 -5.57 14.96 -89.86
C LYS A 178 -4.25 14.91 -89.08
N THR A 179 -3.15 15.41 -89.64
CA THR A 179 -1.84 15.41 -88.97
C THR A 179 -1.84 16.30 -87.73
N ASP A 180 -2.46 17.48 -87.81
CA ASP A 180 -2.59 18.40 -86.67
C ASP A 180 -3.44 17.78 -85.56
N GLY A 181 -4.54 17.10 -85.91
CA GLY A 181 -5.38 16.36 -84.97
C GLY A 181 -4.62 15.25 -84.26
N GLN A 182 -3.84 14.46 -85.02
CA GLN A 182 -2.98 13.40 -84.46
C GLN A 182 -1.89 13.96 -83.54
N GLN A 183 -1.24 15.07 -83.93
CA GLN A 183 -0.21 15.71 -83.11
C GLN A 183 -0.80 16.32 -81.83
N ARG A 184 -1.94 17.01 -81.91
CA ARG A 184 -2.64 17.54 -80.72
C ARG A 184 -3.05 16.43 -79.78
N ARG A 185 -3.54 15.30 -80.32
CA ARG A 185 -3.87 14.11 -79.53
C ARG A 185 -2.63 13.51 -78.87
N ALA A 186 -1.53 13.35 -79.59
CA ALA A 186 -0.28 12.81 -79.05
C ALA A 186 0.30 13.71 -77.94
N THR A 187 0.32 15.03 -78.15
CA THR A 187 0.74 16.00 -77.14
C THR A 187 -0.15 15.94 -75.90
N ALA A 188 -1.48 15.83 -76.06
CA ALA A 188 -2.41 15.66 -74.95
C ALA A 188 -2.12 14.39 -74.14
N GLN A 189 -1.85 13.28 -74.82
CA GLN A 189 -1.49 12.02 -74.17
C GLN A 189 -0.20 12.14 -73.36
N TRP A 190 0.86 12.78 -73.90
CA TRP A 190 2.11 12.99 -73.17
C TRP A 190 1.95 13.93 -71.97
N ILE A 191 1.17 15.00 -72.09
CA ILE A 191 0.81 15.86 -70.95
C ILE A 191 0.06 15.04 -69.89
N GLY A 192 -0.88 14.20 -70.30
CA GLY A 192 -1.63 13.30 -69.42
C GLY A 192 -0.72 12.32 -68.66
N VAL A 193 0.23 11.69 -69.36
CA VAL A 193 1.24 10.79 -68.76
C VAL A 193 2.12 11.55 -67.76
N GLY A 194 2.63 12.73 -68.12
CA GLY A 194 3.44 13.54 -67.22
C GLY A 194 2.69 13.97 -65.96
N ALA A 195 1.44 14.39 -66.10
CA ALA A 195 0.60 14.76 -64.97
C ALA A 195 0.22 13.55 -64.08
N ALA A 196 -0.03 12.38 -64.66
CA ALA A 196 -0.23 11.13 -63.92
C ALA A 196 1.04 10.71 -63.14
N ALA A 197 2.22 10.83 -63.77
CA ALA A 197 3.50 10.56 -63.11
C ALA A 197 3.75 11.51 -61.93
N LEU A 198 3.38 12.79 -62.06
CA LEU A 198 3.47 13.75 -60.96
C LEU A 198 2.56 13.38 -59.79
N VAL A 199 1.30 13.01 -60.05
CA VAL A 199 0.36 12.55 -59.01
C VAL A 199 0.90 11.31 -58.29
N LEU A 200 1.47 10.36 -59.02
CA LEU A 200 2.11 9.17 -58.44
C LEU A 200 3.31 9.53 -57.57
N ALA A 201 4.20 10.42 -58.03
CA ALA A 201 5.38 10.85 -57.27
C ALA A 201 4.99 11.56 -55.97
N VAL A 202 4.00 12.46 -56.02
CA VAL A 202 3.44 13.12 -54.82
C VAL A 202 2.81 12.08 -53.89
N GLY A 203 2.09 11.11 -54.43
CA GLY A 203 1.51 10.01 -53.65
C GLY A 203 2.56 9.18 -52.92
N MET A 204 3.66 8.81 -53.58
CA MET A 204 4.78 8.09 -52.96
C MET A 204 5.45 8.90 -51.85
N LEU A 205 5.67 10.20 -52.07
CA LEU A 205 6.26 11.08 -51.05
C LEU A 205 5.36 11.19 -49.81
N LEU A 206 4.06 11.39 -50.00
CA LEU A 206 3.09 11.47 -48.90
C LEU A 206 2.97 10.13 -48.15
N ALA A 207 3.03 9.01 -48.87
CA ALA A 207 3.05 7.68 -48.27
C ALA A 207 4.30 7.49 -47.41
N TRP A 208 5.49 7.83 -47.92
CA TRP A 208 6.75 7.76 -47.19
C TRP A 208 6.74 8.61 -45.92
N LEU A 209 6.28 9.87 -46.02
CA LEU A 209 6.15 10.77 -44.86
C LEU A 209 5.18 10.20 -43.81
N THR A 210 4.08 9.59 -44.25
CA THR A 210 3.08 9.01 -43.35
C THR A 210 3.63 7.79 -42.61
N VAL A 211 4.24 6.85 -43.34
CA VAL A 211 4.91 5.67 -42.74
C VAL A 211 5.89 6.13 -41.69
N HIS A 212 6.80 7.04 -42.05
CA HIS A 212 7.83 7.55 -41.14
C HIS A 212 7.27 8.27 -39.91
N SER A 213 6.16 9.00 -40.08
CA SER A 213 5.48 9.71 -38.98
C SER A 213 4.76 8.78 -37.99
N VAL A 214 4.52 7.53 -38.38
CA VAL A 214 3.81 6.51 -37.59
C VAL A 214 4.78 5.47 -37.01
N THR A 215 5.73 4.96 -37.80
CA THR A 215 6.68 3.93 -37.36
C THR A 215 7.62 4.43 -36.28
N ARG A 216 8.26 5.60 -36.45
CA ARG A 216 9.21 6.13 -35.46
C ARG A 216 8.64 6.31 -34.04
N PRO A 217 7.44 6.88 -33.83
CA PRO A 217 6.84 6.94 -32.49
C PRO A 217 6.41 5.58 -31.95
N LEU A 218 5.98 4.66 -32.82
CA LEU A 218 5.66 3.29 -32.40
C LEU A 218 6.92 2.57 -31.91
N ASP A 219 8.04 2.68 -32.62
CA ASP A 219 9.32 2.13 -32.19
C ASP A 219 9.76 2.69 -30.84
N ARG A 220 9.55 4.00 -30.60
CA ARG A 220 9.79 4.61 -29.28
C ARG A 220 8.85 4.07 -28.20
N ALA A 221 7.59 3.80 -28.52
CA ALA A 221 6.63 3.25 -27.57
C ALA A 221 6.99 1.79 -27.22
N VAL A 222 7.41 1.00 -28.21
CA VAL A 222 7.94 -0.36 -28.01
C VAL A 222 9.20 -0.31 -27.14
N GLY A 223 10.17 0.54 -27.47
CA GLY A 223 11.39 0.68 -26.67
C GLY A 223 11.14 1.11 -25.22
N LEU A 224 10.16 1.98 -24.97
CA LEU A 224 9.75 2.33 -23.61
C LEU A 224 9.08 1.15 -22.89
N ALA A 225 8.25 0.38 -23.59
CA ALA A 225 7.62 -0.82 -23.02
C ALA A 225 8.67 -1.91 -22.69
N ASP A 226 9.67 -2.10 -23.56
CA ASP A 226 10.79 -3.02 -23.34
C ASP A 226 11.62 -2.58 -22.13
N GLN A 227 11.93 -1.29 -21.99
CA GLN A 227 12.60 -0.75 -20.80
C GLN A 227 11.81 -1.04 -19.52
N ILE A 228 10.49 -0.82 -19.52
CA ILE A 228 9.62 -1.15 -18.38
C ILE A 228 9.63 -2.65 -18.08
N ALA A 229 9.61 -3.50 -19.11
CA ALA A 229 9.64 -4.95 -18.96
C ALA A 229 10.98 -5.47 -18.42
N GLU A 230 12.09 -4.84 -18.78
CA GLU A 230 13.43 -5.10 -18.25
C GLU A 230 13.63 -4.53 -16.83
N GLY A 231 12.65 -3.78 -16.33
CA GLY A 231 12.65 -3.19 -14.99
C GLY A 231 13.24 -1.78 -14.93
N ASP A 232 13.64 -1.17 -16.04
CA ASP A 232 14.06 0.23 -16.07
C ASP A 232 12.83 1.15 -16.07
N LEU A 233 12.53 1.67 -14.89
CA LEU A 233 11.46 2.64 -14.67
C LEU A 233 11.99 4.07 -14.68
N THR A 234 13.23 4.35 -15.07
CA THR A 234 13.79 5.72 -15.05
C THR A 234 13.42 6.56 -16.26
N ALA A 235 12.97 5.92 -17.33
CA ALA A 235 12.60 6.58 -18.57
C ALA A 235 11.50 7.63 -18.35
N ASP A 236 11.72 8.81 -18.93
CA ASP A 236 10.75 9.88 -18.98
C ASP A 236 10.60 10.35 -20.43
N VAL A 237 9.41 10.16 -20.99
CA VAL A 237 9.11 10.54 -22.37
C VAL A 237 8.29 11.81 -22.38
N HIS A 238 8.96 12.90 -22.73
CA HIS A 238 8.32 14.14 -23.13
C HIS A 238 8.01 14.11 -24.63
N ASP A 239 6.73 13.95 -24.97
CA ASP A 239 6.26 14.03 -26.36
C ASP A 239 5.10 15.04 -26.47
N ASP A 240 5.32 16.07 -27.28
CA ASP A 240 4.39 17.18 -27.51
C ASP A 240 3.30 16.87 -28.56
N ARG A 241 3.32 15.67 -29.16
CA ARG A 241 2.30 15.26 -30.14
C ARG A 241 0.92 15.21 -29.51
N LYS A 242 -0.07 15.70 -30.24
CA LYS A 242 -1.48 15.72 -29.82
C LYS A 242 -2.33 14.61 -30.45
N ASP A 243 -1.72 13.72 -31.23
CA ASP A 243 -2.38 12.57 -31.83
C ASP A 243 -2.31 11.31 -30.94
N GLU A 244 -2.90 10.21 -31.41
CA GLU A 244 -3.04 8.97 -30.65
C GLU A 244 -1.68 8.38 -30.22
N LEU A 245 -0.64 8.56 -31.04
CA LEU A 245 0.71 8.08 -30.74
C LEU A 245 1.36 8.91 -29.61
N GLY A 246 1.13 10.22 -29.59
CA GLY A 246 1.53 11.07 -28.47
C GLY A 246 0.79 10.70 -27.18
N HIS A 247 -0.49 10.36 -27.28
CA HIS A 247 -1.27 9.87 -26.13
C HIS A 247 -0.73 8.52 -25.62
N LEU A 248 -0.43 7.57 -26.50
CA LEU A 248 0.19 6.28 -26.14
C LEU A 248 1.50 6.46 -25.37
N LEU A 249 2.41 7.29 -25.88
CA LEU A 249 3.70 7.55 -25.23
C LEU A 249 3.53 8.19 -23.85
N ARG A 250 2.64 9.17 -23.70
CA ARG A 250 2.34 9.77 -22.39
C ARG A 250 1.71 8.79 -21.41
N SER A 251 0.83 7.90 -21.89
CA SER A 251 0.22 6.85 -21.05
C SER A 251 1.24 5.83 -20.57
N LEU A 252 2.18 5.42 -21.43
CA LEU A 252 3.31 4.55 -21.03
C LEU A 252 4.25 5.25 -20.04
N SER A 253 4.57 6.53 -20.25
CA SER A 253 5.35 7.32 -19.30
C SER A 253 4.66 7.42 -17.92
N ALA A 254 3.35 7.70 -17.91
CA ALA A 254 2.55 7.73 -16.68
C ALA A 254 2.50 6.36 -15.99
N MET A 255 2.44 5.27 -16.73
CA MET A 255 2.52 3.90 -16.19
C MET A 255 3.88 3.64 -15.54
N ALA A 256 4.99 3.98 -16.22
CA ALA A 256 6.34 3.87 -15.66
C ALA A 256 6.48 4.69 -14.36
N ALA A 257 5.98 5.92 -14.35
CA ALA A 257 6.01 6.79 -13.17
C ALA A 257 5.20 6.22 -11.99
N ARG A 258 4.02 5.62 -12.24
CA ARG A 258 3.23 4.96 -11.19
C ARG A 258 3.92 3.71 -10.67
N LEU A 259 4.46 2.85 -11.53
CA LEU A 259 5.24 1.68 -11.13
C LEU A 259 6.46 2.08 -10.29
N ARG A 260 7.15 3.16 -10.68
CA ARG A 260 8.28 3.73 -9.92
C ARG A 260 7.88 4.12 -8.51
N GLY A 261 6.72 4.76 -8.36
CA GLY A 261 6.15 5.12 -7.06
C GLY A 261 5.85 3.90 -6.19
N VAL A 262 5.16 2.90 -6.74
CA VAL A 262 4.83 1.64 -6.03
C VAL A 262 6.10 0.91 -5.61
N VAL A 263 7.08 0.77 -6.50
CA VAL A 263 8.38 0.15 -6.20
C VAL A 263 9.12 0.91 -5.10
N GLY A 264 9.06 2.25 -5.12
CA GLY A 264 9.64 3.10 -4.07
C GLY A 264 8.99 2.89 -2.70
N GLU A 265 7.65 2.85 -2.63
CA GLU A 265 6.91 2.56 -1.40
C GLU A 265 7.22 1.15 -0.87
N VAL A 266 7.28 0.15 -1.75
CA VAL A 266 7.64 -1.22 -1.36
C VAL A 266 9.06 -1.27 -0.81
N ARG A 267 10.05 -0.62 -1.43
CA ARG A 267 11.44 -0.55 -0.90
C ARG A 267 11.48 0.07 0.49
N SER A 268 10.78 1.19 0.69
CA SER A 268 10.72 1.86 1.99
C SER A 268 10.02 1.01 3.06
N GLY A 269 8.94 0.31 2.68
CA GLY A 269 8.25 -0.63 3.56
C GLY A 269 9.14 -1.80 3.97
N VAL A 270 9.87 -2.38 3.02
CA VAL A 270 10.82 -3.47 3.26
C VAL A 270 11.96 -3.04 4.19
N GLU A 271 12.52 -1.84 4.00
CA GLU A 271 13.56 -1.29 4.88
C GLU A 271 13.02 -1.09 6.30
N SER A 272 11.78 -0.60 6.43
CA SER A 272 11.10 -0.44 7.72
C SER A 272 10.86 -1.78 8.43
N VAL A 273 10.42 -2.82 7.72
CA VAL A 273 10.24 -4.18 8.27
C VAL A 273 11.58 -4.78 8.68
N SER A 274 12.64 -4.60 7.89
CA SER A 274 13.98 -5.06 8.23
C SER A 274 14.50 -4.41 9.51
N ALA A 275 14.37 -3.08 9.62
CA ALA A 275 14.76 -2.34 10.82
C ALA A 275 13.94 -2.77 12.06
N ALA A 276 12.62 -2.89 11.93
CA ALA A 276 11.75 -3.35 13.01
C ALA A 276 12.09 -4.79 13.44
N SER A 277 12.34 -5.69 12.50
CA SER A 277 12.73 -7.08 12.78
C SER A 277 14.06 -7.14 13.53
N SER A 278 15.04 -6.31 13.14
CA SER A 278 16.31 -6.19 13.87
C SER A 278 16.11 -5.66 15.29
N GLN A 279 15.21 -4.70 15.48
CA GLN A 279 14.89 -4.16 16.81
C GLN A 279 14.20 -5.21 17.68
N ILE A 280 13.28 -6.01 17.13
CA ILE A 280 12.65 -7.13 17.82
C ILE A 280 13.70 -8.18 18.21
N ALA A 281 14.62 -8.53 17.31
CA ALA A 281 15.68 -9.49 17.62
C ALA A 281 16.55 -9.02 18.80
N THR A 282 16.99 -7.76 18.79
CA THR A 282 17.73 -7.17 19.92
C THR A 282 16.89 -7.16 21.21
N GLY A 283 15.61 -6.82 21.12
CA GLY A 283 14.69 -6.83 22.26
C GLY A 283 14.48 -8.22 22.85
N ASN A 284 14.36 -9.24 22.00
CA ASN A 284 14.26 -10.64 22.44
C ASN A 284 15.56 -11.13 23.09
N GLN A 285 16.72 -10.65 22.64
CA GLN A 285 17.99 -10.99 23.25
C GLN A 285 18.11 -10.40 24.68
N ASP A 286 17.66 -9.16 24.88
CA ASP A 286 17.55 -8.55 26.22
C ASP A 286 16.53 -9.31 27.10
N LEU A 287 15.38 -9.67 26.53
CA LEU A 287 14.36 -10.43 27.25
C LEU A 287 14.87 -11.83 27.63
N SER A 288 15.66 -12.50 26.77
CA SER A 288 16.31 -13.78 27.08
C SER A 288 17.22 -13.63 28.30
N ALA A 289 18.14 -12.65 28.27
CA ALA A 289 19.07 -12.41 29.37
C ALA A 289 18.34 -12.11 30.70
N ARG A 290 17.25 -11.34 30.64
CA ARG A 290 16.42 -11.06 31.82
C ARG A 290 15.66 -12.29 32.29
N THR A 291 15.20 -13.16 31.38
CA THR A 291 14.50 -14.41 31.71
C THR A 291 15.46 -15.40 32.37
N GLU A 292 16.69 -15.53 31.85
CA GLU A 292 17.76 -16.32 32.47
C GLU A 292 18.13 -15.80 33.86
N GLN A 293 18.30 -14.48 34.02
CA GLN A 293 18.55 -13.89 35.34
C GLN A 293 17.38 -14.12 36.30
N THR A 294 16.15 -14.05 35.81
CA THR A 294 14.95 -14.28 36.62
C THR A 294 14.87 -15.73 37.06
N ALA A 295 15.19 -16.69 36.18
CA ALA A 295 15.28 -18.11 36.52
C ALA A 295 16.32 -18.35 37.62
N ALA A 296 17.52 -17.77 37.50
CA ALA A 296 18.57 -17.88 38.53
C ALA A 296 18.11 -17.31 39.90
N ASN A 297 17.47 -16.14 39.90
CA ASN A 297 16.93 -15.55 41.13
C ASN A 297 15.79 -16.41 41.73
N LEU A 298 14.99 -17.08 40.89
CA LEU A 298 13.94 -18.00 41.29
C LEU A 298 14.51 -19.26 41.94
N GLU A 299 15.59 -19.81 41.41
CA GLU A 299 16.34 -20.91 42.01
C GLU A 299 16.88 -20.54 43.40
N GLU A 300 17.51 -19.37 43.55
CA GLU A 300 18.01 -18.88 44.84
C GLU A 300 16.86 -18.66 45.85
N THR A 301 15.74 -18.13 45.37
CA THR A 301 14.53 -17.93 46.18
C THR A 301 13.97 -19.29 46.62
N ALA A 302 13.87 -20.26 45.72
CA ALA A 302 13.40 -21.61 46.05
C ALA A 302 14.29 -22.28 47.10
N ALA A 303 15.60 -22.21 46.95
CA ALA A 303 16.56 -22.73 47.94
C ALA A 303 16.41 -22.04 49.30
N SER A 304 16.26 -20.71 49.33
CA SER A 304 16.02 -19.95 50.56
C SER A 304 14.69 -20.34 51.22
N MET A 305 13.66 -20.64 50.43
CA MET A 305 12.36 -21.09 50.93
C MET A 305 12.43 -22.51 51.51
N GLU A 306 13.24 -23.42 50.94
CA GLU A 306 13.51 -24.73 51.53
C GLU A 306 14.21 -24.59 52.89
N GLU A 307 15.23 -23.74 52.99
CA GLU A 307 15.95 -23.49 54.25
C GLU A 307 15.03 -22.87 55.31
N LEU A 308 14.19 -21.89 54.93
CA LEU A 308 13.19 -21.29 55.82
C LEU A 308 12.16 -22.33 56.28
N THR A 309 11.68 -23.20 55.37
CA THR A 309 10.73 -24.26 55.70
C THR A 309 11.34 -25.23 56.72
N ALA A 310 12.60 -25.61 56.53
CA ALA A 310 13.34 -26.46 57.47
C ALA A 310 13.47 -25.79 58.85
N THR A 311 13.85 -24.51 58.88
CA THR A 311 14.06 -23.75 60.12
C THR A 311 12.76 -23.55 60.91
N VAL A 312 11.65 -23.24 60.24
CA VAL A 312 10.33 -23.10 60.87
C VAL A 312 9.82 -24.45 61.38
N THR A 313 10.04 -25.53 60.63
CA THR A 313 9.68 -26.89 61.07
C THR A 313 10.47 -27.29 62.32
N GLN A 314 11.78 -27.06 62.31
CA GLN A 314 12.64 -27.29 63.47
C GLN A 314 12.22 -26.45 64.68
N SER A 315 11.82 -25.19 64.47
CA SER A 315 11.33 -24.31 65.52
C SER A 315 10.03 -24.84 66.14
N ALA A 316 9.09 -25.31 65.31
CA ALA A 316 7.85 -25.93 65.78
C ALA A 316 8.11 -27.20 66.61
N ASP A 317 9.04 -28.06 66.17
CA ASP A 317 9.39 -29.28 66.91
C ASP A 317 10.14 -28.97 68.21
N THR A 318 11.04 -27.98 68.20
CA THR A 318 11.74 -27.51 69.40
C THR A 318 10.75 -26.91 70.40
N ALA A 319 9.76 -26.13 69.94
CA ALA A 319 8.70 -25.61 70.79
C ALA A 319 7.89 -26.76 71.42
N ARG A 320 7.48 -27.78 70.66
CA ARG A 320 6.79 -28.95 71.22
C ARG A 320 7.60 -29.67 72.30
N GLN A 321 8.90 -29.87 72.06
CA GLN A 321 9.80 -30.48 73.05
C GLN A 321 9.95 -29.62 74.30
N ALA A 322 10.11 -28.30 74.14
CA ALA A 322 10.17 -27.36 75.26
C ALA A 322 8.88 -27.35 76.07
N ASN A 323 7.71 -27.45 75.43
CA ASN A 323 6.41 -27.53 76.11
C ASN A 323 6.33 -28.79 76.99
N GLN A 324 6.78 -29.94 76.45
CA GLN A 324 6.81 -31.19 77.21
C GLN A 324 7.76 -31.11 78.42
N LEU A 325 8.93 -30.47 78.23
CA LEU A 325 9.89 -30.28 79.31
C LEU A 325 9.35 -29.34 80.40
N ALA A 326 8.69 -28.25 80.00
CA ALA A 326 8.03 -27.33 80.91
C ALA A 326 6.92 -28.03 81.70
N ALA A 327 6.06 -28.83 81.04
CA ALA A 327 5.04 -29.62 81.72
C ALA A 327 5.63 -30.59 82.76
N ASN A 328 6.72 -31.28 82.43
CA ASN A 328 7.42 -32.16 83.36
C ASN A 328 8.03 -31.39 84.55
N ALA A 329 8.59 -30.20 84.31
CA ALA A 329 9.13 -29.33 85.34
C ALA A 329 8.04 -28.79 86.28
N ALA A 330 6.89 -28.39 85.75
CA ALA A 330 5.73 -27.98 86.53
C ALA A 330 5.26 -29.12 87.44
N GLN A 331 5.12 -30.33 86.90
CA GLN A 331 4.73 -31.51 87.68
C GLN A 331 5.75 -31.87 88.78
N ALA A 332 7.05 -31.65 88.53
CA ALA A 332 8.09 -31.85 89.53
C ALA A 332 8.00 -30.81 90.64
N ALA A 333 7.78 -29.54 90.30
CA ALA A 333 7.61 -28.45 91.25
C ALA A 333 6.32 -28.60 92.09
N GLU A 334 5.21 -29.03 91.49
CA GLU A 334 3.96 -29.33 92.20
C GLU A 334 4.16 -30.45 93.25
N ARG A 335 4.83 -31.54 92.87
CA ARG A 335 5.21 -32.61 93.83
C ARG A 335 6.17 -32.11 94.91
N GLY A 336 7.12 -31.24 94.56
CA GLY A 336 8.01 -30.59 95.52
C GLY A 336 7.24 -29.74 96.54
N GLY A 337 6.27 -28.97 96.07
CA GLY A 337 5.37 -28.19 96.93
C GLY A 337 4.54 -29.05 97.87
N GLU A 338 4.03 -30.20 97.41
CA GLU A 338 3.31 -31.15 98.25
C GLU A 338 4.20 -31.70 99.39
N VAL A 339 5.42 -32.13 99.07
CA VAL A 339 6.39 -32.62 100.07
C VAL A 339 6.73 -31.53 101.08
N VAL A 340 6.97 -30.30 100.63
CA VAL A 340 7.21 -29.15 101.51
C VAL A 340 6.02 -28.90 102.42
N GLY A 341 4.79 -28.97 101.91
CA GLY A 341 3.56 -28.87 102.70
C GLY A 341 3.47 -29.93 103.80
N GLN A 342 3.85 -31.17 103.51
CA GLN A 342 3.92 -32.25 104.51
C GLN A 342 4.98 -31.98 105.58
N VAL A 343 6.13 -31.39 105.21
CA VAL A 343 7.18 -31.01 106.18
C VAL A 343 6.69 -29.87 107.09
N VAL A 344 6.02 -28.85 106.56
CA VAL A 344 5.42 -27.78 107.39
C VAL A 344 4.42 -28.35 108.39
N ALA A 345 3.53 -29.24 107.95
CA ALA A 345 2.57 -29.91 108.83
C ALA A 345 3.27 -30.72 109.94
N SER A 346 4.38 -31.40 109.61
CA SER A 346 5.18 -32.16 110.58
C SER A 346 5.87 -31.24 111.58
N MET A 347 6.44 -30.11 111.13
CA MET A 347 7.04 -29.10 112.01
C MET A 347 6.01 -28.49 112.96
N GLN A 348 4.80 -28.21 112.49
CA GLN A 348 3.70 -27.75 113.35
C GLN A 348 3.36 -28.78 114.44
N HIS A 349 3.26 -30.06 114.08
CA HIS A 349 3.06 -31.15 115.03
C HIS A 349 4.19 -31.25 116.08
N ILE A 350 5.45 -31.04 115.67
CA ILE A 350 6.61 -31.02 116.57
C ILE A 350 6.55 -29.81 117.52
N THR A 351 6.19 -28.63 117.03
CA THR A 351 6.00 -27.42 117.85
C THR A 351 4.92 -27.63 118.90
N ASP A 352 3.76 -28.16 118.50
CA ASP A 352 2.65 -28.43 119.41
C ASP A 352 3.02 -29.48 120.47
N SER A 353 3.74 -30.53 120.07
CA SER A 353 4.27 -31.56 120.99
C SER A 353 5.29 -30.98 121.96
N SER A 354 6.17 -30.10 121.49
CA SER A 354 7.21 -29.46 122.31
C SER A 354 6.61 -28.48 123.33
N ARG A 355 5.57 -27.72 122.96
CA ARG A 355 4.80 -26.88 123.90
C ARG A 355 4.17 -27.71 125.01
N LYS A 356 3.56 -28.85 124.64
CA LYS A 356 2.98 -29.78 125.63
C LYS A 356 4.04 -30.34 126.58
N ILE A 357 5.25 -30.64 126.10
CA ILE A 357 6.37 -31.04 126.96
C ILE A 357 6.76 -29.89 127.89
N ALA A 358 6.87 -28.66 127.39
CA ALA A 358 7.20 -27.48 128.21
C ALA A 358 6.19 -27.28 129.36
N ASP A 359 4.90 -27.48 129.10
CA ASP A 359 3.84 -27.42 130.11
C ASP A 359 4.03 -28.51 131.18
N ILE A 360 4.30 -29.76 130.77
CA ILE A 360 4.57 -30.87 131.70
C ILE A 360 5.79 -30.58 132.57
N ILE A 361 6.88 -30.07 131.99
CA ILE A 361 8.08 -29.69 132.72
C ILE A 361 7.80 -28.54 133.69
N GLY A 362 6.93 -27.60 133.33
CA GLY A 362 6.46 -26.55 134.24
C GLY A 362 5.70 -27.11 135.46
N VAL A 363 4.90 -28.16 135.26
CA VAL A 363 4.25 -28.89 136.37
C VAL A 363 5.29 -29.62 137.23
N ILE A 364 6.30 -30.27 136.63
CA ILE A 364 7.38 -30.96 137.37
C ILE A 364 8.19 -29.97 138.21
N ASP A 365 8.55 -28.81 137.67
CA ASP A 365 9.23 -27.73 138.41
C ASP A 365 8.36 -27.25 139.59
N SER A 366 7.05 -27.09 139.37
CA SER A 366 6.09 -26.75 140.43
C SER A 366 6.02 -27.83 141.53
N ILE A 367 6.03 -29.12 141.16
CA ILE A 367 6.07 -30.24 142.11
C ILE A 367 7.40 -30.26 142.87
N ALA A 368 8.53 -30.03 142.20
CA ALA A 368 9.84 -29.95 142.82
C ALA A 368 9.92 -28.79 143.83
N PHE A 369 9.37 -27.62 143.48
CA PHE A 369 9.25 -26.49 144.40
C PHE A 369 8.37 -26.82 145.61
N GLN A 370 7.18 -27.39 145.40
CA GLN A 370 6.30 -27.83 146.49
C GLN A 370 7.00 -28.85 147.40
N THR A 371 7.73 -29.81 146.82
CA THR A 371 8.49 -30.84 147.55
C THR A 371 9.63 -30.22 148.35
N ASN A 372 10.33 -29.22 147.81
CA ASN A 372 11.38 -28.47 148.51
C ASN A 372 10.81 -27.69 149.72
N ILE A 373 9.62 -27.09 149.60
CA ILE A 373 8.94 -26.41 150.72
C ILE A 373 8.47 -27.41 151.78
N LEU A 374 7.87 -28.54 151.36
CA LEU A 374 7.47 -29.64 152.26
C LEU A 374 8.68 -30.20 153.03
N ALA A 375 9.79 -30.43 152.35
CA ALA A 375 11.03 -30.92 152.95
C ALA A 375 11.66 -29.90 153.91
N LEU A 376 11.61 -28.60 153.59
CA LEU A 376 12.03 -27.53 154.50
C LEU A 376 11.16 -27.52 155.77
N ASN A 377 9.83 -27.58 155.62
CA ASN A 377 8.90 -27.64 156.75
C ASN A 377 9.16 -28.88 157.62
N ALA A 378 9.40 -30.04 157.01
CA ALA A 378 9.75 -31.27 157.70
C ALA A 378 11.11 -31.17 158.44
N ALA A 379 12.12 -30.54 157.83
CA ALA A 379 13.42 -30.32 158.47
C ALA A 379 13.31 -29.37 159.68
N VAL A 380 12.46 -28.35 159.59
CA VAL A 380 12.16 -27.43 160.71
C VAL A 380 11.46 -28.16 161.86
N GLU A 381 10.44 -28.96 161.56
CA GLU A 381 9.71 -29.73 162.59
C GLU A 381 10.62 -30.82 163.22
N ALA A 382 11.50 -31.44 162.43
CA ALA A 382 12.51 -32.38 162.92
C ALA A 382 13.54 -31.71 163.84
N ALA A 383 13.98 -30.47 163.55
CA ALA A 383 14.83 -29.69 164.44
C ALA A 383 14.11 -29.32 165.75
N ARG A 384 12.80 -29.10 165.69
CA ARG A 384 11.94 -28.80 166.85
C ARG A 384 11.78 -29.98 167.81
N ALA A 385 11.84 -31.22 167.30
CA ALA A 385 11.75 -32.46 168.07
C ALA A 385 13.06 -32.87 168.78
N GLY A 386 14.14 -32.10 168.65
CA GLY A 386 15.42 -32.35 169.33
C GLY A 386 16.10 -33.67 168.92
N GLU A 387 16.69 -34.41 169.86
CA GLU A 387 17.44 -35.65 169.56
C GLU A 387 16.59 -36.77 168.94
N GLN A 388 15.27 -36.78 169.17
CA GLN A 388 14.35 -37.77 168.57
C GLN A 388 14.07 -37.51 167.07
N GLY A 389 14.35 -36.29 166.58
CA GLY A 389 14.10 -35.88 165.20
C GLY A 389 15.29 -36.06 164.24
N ARG A 390 16.48 -36.46 164.73
CA ARG A 390 17.71 -36.51 163.91
C ARG A 390 17.59 -37.34 162.64
N GLY A 391 16.98 -38.53 162.71
CA GLY A 391 16.76 -39.39 161.54
C GLY A 391 15.84 -38.74 160.50
N PHE A 392 14.77 -38.08 160.96
CA PHE A 392 13.84 -37.35 160.09
C PHE A 392 14.48 -36.10 159.47
N ALA A 393 15.35 -35.40 160.20
CA ALA A 393 16.07 -34.24 159.67
C ALA A 393 17.01 -34.60 158.51
N VAL A 394 17.69 -35.76 158.60
CA VAL A 394 18.56 -36.25 157.51
C VAL A 394 17.72 -36.61 156.29
N VAL A 395 16.61 -37.34 156.46
CA VAL A 395 15.70 -37.68 155.35
C VAL A 395 15.10 -36.42 154.73
N ALA A 396 14.69 -35.43 155.53
CA ALA A 396 14.18 -34.16 155.04
C ALA A 396 15.24 -33.37 154.26
N GLY A 397 16.51 -33.40 154.70
CA GLY A 397 17.64 -32.82 153.97
C GLY A 397 17.88 -33.50 152.61
N GLU A 398 17.81 -34.83 152.57
CA GLU A 398 17.96 -35.62 151.33
C GLU A 398 16.81 -35.37 150.35
N VAL A 399 15.56 -35.35 150.84
CA VAL A 399 14.37 -35.02 150.03
C VAL A 399 14.46 -33.59 149.49
N ARG A 400 14.96 -32.65 150.29
CA ARG A 400 15.19 -31.27 149.86
C ARG A 400 16.25 -31.18 148.77
N SER A 401 17.37 -31.88 148.94
CA SER A 401 18.43 -31.94 147.92
C SER A 401 17.92 -32.56 146.62
N LEU A 402 17.14 -33.65 146.69
CA LEU A 402 16.53 -34.28 145.54
C LEU A 402 15.52 -33.36 144.83
N ALA A 403 14.73 -32.60 145.60
CA ALA A 403 13.79 -31.61 145.08
C ALA A 403 14.52 -30.45 144.38
N GLN A 404 15.62 -29.94 144.95
CA GLN A 404 16.45 -28.91 144.30
C GLN A 404 17.10 -29.43 143.01
N ARG A 405 17.64 -30.66 143.02
CA ARG A 405 18.18 -31.31 141.82
C ARG A 405 17.10 -31.53 140.74
N SER A 406 15.88 -31.87 141.15
CA SER A 406 14.75 -32.05 140.23
C SER A 406 14.29 -30.72 139.61
N ALA A 407 14.28 -29.63 140.38
CA ALA A 407 13.99 -28.28 139.88
C ALA A 407 15.07 -27.78 138.92
N GLU A 408 16.35 -28.02 139.23
CA GLU A 408 17.47 -27.66 138.36
C GLU A 408 17.42 -28.43 137.03
N ALA A 409 17.20 -29.75 137.08
CA ALA A 409 17.01 -30.57 135.89
C ALA A 409 15.76 -30.15 135.08
N ALA A 410 14.64 -29.85 135.74
CA ALA A 410 13.44 -29.34 135.08
C ALA A 410 13.70 -28.00 134.37
N LYS A 411 14.46 -27.09 135.00
CA LYS A 411 14.85 -25.81 134.39
C LYS A 411 15.77 -26.00 133.18
N GLU A 412 16.72 -26.93 133.25
CA GLU A 412 17.60 -27.28 132.14
C GLU A 412 16.82 -27.87 130.96
N ILE A 413 15.93 -28.84 131.22
CA ILE A 413 15.04 -29.42 130.20
C ILE A 413 14.14 -28.34 129.60
N LYS A 414 13.57 -27.44 130.42
CA LYS A 414 12.76 -26.32 129.94
C LYS A 414 13.54 -25.42 128.99
N GLY A 415 14.80 -25.12 129.32
CA GLY A 415 15.70 -24.36 128.44
C GLY A 415 15.93 -25.06 127.09
N LEU A 416 16.22 -26.36 127.11
CA LEU A 416 16.41 -27.16 125.89
C LEU A 416 15.15 -27.24 125.02
N ILE A 417 13.96 -27.37 125.65
CA ILE A 417 12.68 -27.40 124.93
C ILE A 417 12.38 -26.03 124.31
N THR A 418 12.60 -24.92 125.04
CA THR A 418 12.44 -23.57 124.47
C THR A 418 13.35 -23.36 123.26
N ALA A 419 14.63 -23.74 123.36
CA ALA A 419 15.57 -23.65 122.24
C ALA A 419 15.16 -24.54 121.06
N SER A 420 14.58 -25.71 121.34
CA SER A 420 14.06 -26.62 120.30
C SER A 420 12.83 -26.03 119.60
N VAL A 421 11.91 -25.39 120.34
CA VAL A 421 10.75 -24.69 119.77
C VAL A 421 11.21 -23.55 118.87
N GLU A 422 12.14 -22.71 119.33
CA GLU A 422 12.70 -21.62 118.51
C GLU A 422 13.35 -22.15 117.22
N SER A 423 14.10 -23.26 117.31
CA SER A 423 14.74 -23.89 116.15
C SER A 423 13.72 -24.45 115.16
N VAL A 424 12.66 -25.11 115.64
CA VAL A 424 11.58 -25.65 114.81
C VAL A 424 10.75 -24.54 114.17
N GLU A 425 10.50 -23.44 114.88
CA GLU A 425 9.77 -22.28 114.35
C GLU A 425 10.56 -21.57 113.26
N SER A 426 11.88 -21.41 113.45
CA SER A 426 12.79 -20.93 112.40
C SER A 426 12.82 -21.87 111.18
N GLY A 427 12.91 -23.19 111.42
CA GLY A 427 12.85 -24.19 110.35
C GLY A 427 11.52 -24.17 109.60
N SER A 428 10.40 -24.03 110.30
CA SER A 428 9.06 -23.91 109.71
C SER A 428 8.95 -22.69 108.81
N GLN A 429 9.52 -21.55 109.22
CA GLN A 429 9.54 -20.33 108.41
C GLN A 429 10.37 -20.51 107.12
N GLN A 430 11.54 -21.15 107.20
CA GLN A 430 12.39 -21.42 106.04
C GLN A 430 11.72 -22.39 105.05
N VAL A 431 11.08 -23.44 105.57
CA VAL A 431 10.34 -24.42 104.76
C VAL A 431 9.10 -23.77 104.13
N GLY A 432 8.41 -22.88 104.85
CA GLY A 432 7.30 -22.09 104.31
C GLY A 432 7.73 -21.17 103.16
N GLN A 433 8.88 -20.50 103.30
CA GLN A 433 9.49 -19.72 102.20
C GLN A 433 9.85 -20.63 101.00
N ALA A 434 10.42 -21.81 101.24
CA ALA A 434 10.68 -22.77 100.18
C ALA A 434 9.40 -23.21 99.45
N GLY A 435 8.28 -23.38 100.19
CA GLY A 435 6.97 -23.69 99.61
C GLY A 435 6.43 -22.56 98.72
N GLN A 436 6.56 -21.31 99.18
CA GLN A 436 6.22 -20.13 98.38
C GLN A 436 7.05 -20.07 97.09
N SER A 437 8.37 -20.30 97.17
CA SER A 437 9.23 -20.34 95.98
C SER A 437 8.85 -21.46 95.02
N MET A 438 8.38 -22.62 95.49
CA MET A 438 7.87 -23.68 94.61
C MET A 438 6.61 -23.24 93.87
N SER A 439 5.69 -22.52 94.52
CA SER A 439 4.50 -21.95 93.85
C SER A 439 4.89 -20.95 92.77
N GLU A 440 5.84 -20.06 93.05
CA GLU A 440 6.34 -19.08 92.07
C GLU A 440 7.04 -19.74 90.86
N ILE A 441 7.71 -20.87 91.08
CA ILE A 441 8.27 -21.69 90.00
C ILE A 441 7.16 -22.27 89.13
N VAL A 442 6.10 -22.85 89.72
CA VAL A 442 4.97 -23.40 88.96
C VAL A 442 4.31 -22.32 88.10
N ASP A 443 4.04 -21.14 88.66
CA ASP A 443 3.44 -20.02 87.91
C ASP A 443 4.35 -19.50 86.79
N SER A 444 5.67 -19.50 87.01
CA SER A 444 6.64 -19.12 85.98
C SER A 444 6.74 -20.14 84.85
N VAL A 445 6.70 -21.43 85.17
CA VAL A 445 6.70 -22.52 84.19
C VAL A 445 5.40 -22.54 83.37
N ARG A 446 4.25 -22.21 83.98
CA ARG A 446 2.98 -22.03 83.26
C ARG A 446 3.07 -20.90 82.23
N ARG A 447 3.59 -19.73 82.62
CA ARG A 447 3.84 -18.61 81.68
C ARG A 447 4.78 -19.00 80.54
N VAL A 448 5.83 -19.77 80.82
CA VAL A 448 6.73 -20.30 79.78
C VAL A 448 5.98 -21.25 78.83
N SER A 449 5.11 -22.11 79.36
CA SER A 449 4.30 -23.02 78.55
C SER A 449 3.33 -22.27 77.62
N ASP A 450 2.70 -21.19 78.11
CA ASP A 450 1.83 -20.33 77.30
C ASP A 450 2.59 -19.68 76.13
N LEU A 451 3.79 -19.14 76.39
CA LEU A 451 4.65 -18.57 75.34
C LEU A 451 5.06 -19.63 74.30
N ILE A 452 5.34 -20.85 74.74
CA ILE A 452 5.69 -21.96 73.83
C ILE A 452 4.49 -22.38 72.97
N ALA A 453 3.28 -22.37 73.53
CA ALA A 453 2.06 -22.63 72.78
C ALA A 453 1.84 -21.57 71.68
N GLU A 454 2.09 -20.28 71.99
CA GLU A 454 2.02 -19.19 71.03
C GLU A 454 3.09 -19.33 69.92
N ILE A 455 4.33 -19.69 70.27
CA ILE A 455 5.39 -19.98 69.29
C ILE A 455 4.99 -21.14 68.37
N THR A 456 4.37 -22.19 68.91
CA THR A 456 3.93 -23.35 68.13
C THR A 456 2.82 -22.97 67.15
N ALA A 457 1.85 -22.17 67.59
CA ALA A 457 0.78 -21.66 66.74
C ALA A 457 1.35 -20.77 65.62
N SER A 458 2.20 -19.80 65.97
CA SER A 458 2.85 -18.90 65.01
C SER A 458 3.72 -19.65 64.00
N SER A 459 4.48 -20.66 64.44
CA SER A 459 5.31 -21.48 63.54
C SER A 459 4.46 -22.30 62.57
N THR A 460 3.29 -22.76 63.00
CA THR A 460 2.35 -23.49 62.12
C THR A 460 1.78 -22.57 61.05
N GLU A 461 1.36 -21.36 61.43
CA GLU A 461 0.88 -20.34 60.51
C GLU A 461 1.96 -19.90 59.51
N GLN A 462 3.20 -19.68 59.97
CA GLN A 462 4.33 -19.38 59.11
C GLN A 462 4.61 -20.49 58.10
N ARG A 463 4.55 -21.76 58.52
CA ARG A 463 4.75 -22.91 57.62
C ARG A 463 3.69 -22.94 56.53
N ASP A 464 2.43 -22.71 56.88
CA ASP A 464 1.33 -22.70 55.91
C ASP A 464 1.46 -21.49 54.96
N GLY A 465 1.89 -20.32 55.45
CA GLY A 465 2.22 -19.16 54.63
C GLY A 465 3.40 -19.41 53.67
N ILE A 466 4.45 -20.08 54.15
CA ILE A 466 5.60 -20.51 53.34
C ILE A 466 5.15 -21.47 52.23
N ALA A 467 4.26 -22.42 52.51
CA ALA A 467 3.72 -23.33 51.51
C ALA A 467 2.98 -22.57 50.38
N GLN A 468 2.22 -21.53 50.73
CA GLN A 468 1.56 -20.67 49.74
C GLN A 468 2.57 -19.88 48.88
N VAL A 469 3.63 -19.35 49.48
CA VAL A 469 4.70 -18.68 48.74
C VAL A 469 5.42 -19.66 47.81
N ASN A 470 5.68 -20.90 48.26
CA ASN A 470 6.32 -21.93 47.43
C ASN A 470 5.48 -22.26 46.18
N GLN A 471 4.15 -22.35 46.32
CA GLN A 471 3.25 -22.50 45.16
C GLN A 471 3.34 -21.29 44.19
N ALA A 472 3.45 -20.07 44.71
CA ALA A 472 3.61 -18.88 43.88
C ALA A 472 4.96 -18.88 43.14
N VAL A 473 6.04 -19.29 43.80
CA VAL A 473 7.38 -19.47 43.20
C VAL A 473 7.33 -20.51 42.08
N THR A 474 6.65 -21.64 42.29
CA THR A 474 6.46 -22.68 41.25
C THR A 474 5.71 -22.14 40.03
N ASN A 475 4.66 -21.34 40.23
CA ASN A 475 3.93 -20.73 39.13
C ASN A 475 4.79 -19.71 38.37
N LEU A 476 5.62 -18.93 39.08
CA LEU A 476 6.56 -17.99 38.46
C LEU A 476 7.65 -18.71 37.66
N ASP A 477 8.12 -19.86 38.12
CA ASP A 477 9.06 -20.71 37.36
C ASP A 477 8.42 -21.19 36.04
N GLN A 478 7.19 -21.72 36.10
CA GLN A 478 6.46 -22.13 34.90
C GLN A 478 6.28 -20.97 33.91
N MET A 479 5.92 -19.77 34.38
CA MET A 479 5.83 -18.58 33.53
C MET A 479 7.19 -18.18 32.95
N THR A 480 8.27 -18.33 33.71
CA THR A 480 9.63 -18.02 33.27
C THR A 480 10.08 -18.97 32.15
N GLN A 481 9.79 -20.26 32.28
CA GLN A 481 10.03 -21.24 31.21
C GLN A 481 9.19 -20.95 29.96
N GLN A 482 7.93 -20.55 30.13
CA GLN A 482 7.07 -20.16 29.02
C GLN A 482 7.56 -18.89 28.31
N ASN A 483 8.07 -17.91 29.07
CA ASN A 483 8.71 -16.73 28.51
C ASN A 483 9.96 -17.09 27.71
N ALA A 484 10.78 -18.04 28.18
CA ALA A 484 11.95 -18.50 27.44
C ALA A 484 11.55 -19.12 26.08
N ALA A 485 10.51 -19.97 26.07
CA ALA A 485 9.97 -20.53 24.82
C ALA A 485 9.41 -19.44 23.87
N LEU A 486 8.67 -18.47 24.41
CA LEU A 486 8.14 -17.35 23.63
C LEU A 486 9.25 -16.45 23.05
N VAL A 487 10.36 -16.27 23.79
CA VAL A 487 11.54 -15.54 23.32
C VAL A 487 12.19 -16.26 22.15
N GLU A 488 12.32 -17.59 22.23
CA GLU A 488 12.86 -18.41 21.15
C GLU A 488 11.97 -18.35 19.89
N GLU A 489 10.66 -18.54 20.05
CA GLU A 489 9.68 -18.42 18.95
C GLU A 489 9.70 -17.02 18.32
N SER A 490 9.70 -15.97 19.15
CA SER A 490 9.71 -14.58 18.69
C SER A 490 11.02 -14.25 17.97
N SER A 491 12.15 -14.80 18.42
CA SER A 491 13.45 -14.63 17.77
C SER A 491 13.47 -15.30 16.39
N ALA A 492 12.95 -16.53 16.30
CA ALA A 492 12.79 -17.23 15.03
C ALA A 492 11.88 -16.46 14.05
N ALA A 493 10.75 -15.93 14.54
CA ALA A 493 9.82 -15.12 13.75
C ALA A 493 10.47 -13.82 13.25
N ALA A 494 11.22 -13.12 14.12
CA ALA A 494 11.95 -11.91 13.72
C ALA A 494 13.03 -12.20 12.66
N ALA A 495 13.76 -13.30 12.79
CA ALA A 495 14.72 -13.75 11.78
C ALA A 495 14.04 -14.06 10.44
N ALA A 496 12.92 -14.79 10.46
CA ALA A 496 12.15 -15.11 9.26
C ALA A 496 11.59 -13.85 8.57
N MET A 497 11.09 -12.87 9.34
CA MET A 497 10.63 -11.58 8.79
C MET A 497 11.77 -10.80 8.13
N ARG A 498 12.95 -10.77 8.75
CA ARG A 498 14.15 -10.14 8.17
C ARG A 498 14.55 -10.80 6.86
N ASP A 499 14.58 -12.14 6.82
CA ASP A 499 14.91 -12.88 5.60
C ASP A 499 13.88 -12.64 4.50
N GLN A 500 12.59 -12.57 4.83
CA GLN A 500 11.53 -12.25 3.89
C GLN A 500 11.63 -10.83 3.36
N ALA A 501 11.94 -9.85 4.22
CA ALA A 501 12.22 -8.48 3.83
C ALA A 501 13.43 -8.42 2.87
N GLN A 502 14.50 -9.15 3.16
CA GLN A 502 15.68 -9.21 2.28
C GLN A 502 15.36 -9.82 0.91
N ARG A 503 14.57 -10.91 0.87
CA ARG A 503 14.09 -11.51 -0.39
C ARG A 503 13.23 -10.53 -1.19
N LEU A 504 12.29 -9.84 -0.54
CA LEU A 504 11.46 -8.81 -1.20
C LEU A 504 12.33 -7.66 -1.72
N SER A 505 13.31 -7.19 -0.93
CA SER A 505 14.27 -6.18 -1.38
C SER A 505 14.98 -6.62 -2.66
N GLN A 506 15.41 -7.89 -2.73
CA GLN A 506 16.12 -8.44 -3.88
C GLN A 506 15.24 -8.60 -5.12
N VAL A 507 13.97 -9.01 -4.95
CA VAL A 507 12.99 -9.06 -6.05
C VAL A 507 12.72 -7.65 -6.60
N VAL A 508 12.59 -6.67 -5.72
CA VAL A 508 12.29 -5.28 -6.07
C VAL A 508 13.55 -4.53 -6.53
N ALA A 509 14.74 -5.08 -6.27
CA ALA A 509 16.02 -4.53 -6.72
C ALA A 509 16.19 -4.59 -8.25
N VAL A 510 15.54 -5.55 -8.92
CA VAL A 510 15.54 -5.67 -10.39
C VAL A 510 14.98 -4.40 -11.04
N PHE A 511 14.02 -3.73 -10.39
CA PHE A 511 13.45 -2.49 -10.91
C PHE A 511 14.37 -1.29 -10.63
N ASN A 512 14.93 -0.70 -11.68
CA ASN A 512 15.67 0.56 -11.58
C ASN A 512 14.69 1.74 -11.48
N VAL A 513 14.61 2.35 -10.30
CA VAL A 513 13.78 3.53 -10.04
C VAL A 513 14.55 4.86 -10.08
N GLY A 514 15.85 4.79 -10.40
CA GLY A 514 16.75 5.94 -10.43
C GLY A 514 17.16 6.38 -9.02
N ALA A 515 18.39 6.88 -8.88
CA ALA A 515 18.97 7.29 -7.61
C ALA A 515 18.30 8.53 -6.95
N GLY A 516 17.20 9.04 -7.52
CA GLY A 516 16.50 10.25 -7.09
C GLY A 516 15.13 10.04 -6.43
N ALA A 517 14.63 8.80 -6.36
CA ALA A 517 13.30 8.51 -5.79
C ALA A 517 13.34 8.17 -4.28
N VAL A 518 14.36 8.63 -3.55
CA VAL A 518 14.15 8.90 -2.13
C VAL A 518 13.26 10.12 -2.11
N VAL A 519 11.95 9.89 -2.09
CA VAL A 519 10.98 10.88 -1.67
C VAL A 519 11.53 11.42 -0.36
N ARG A 520 12.09 12.64 -0.39
CA ARG A 520 12.25 13.43 0.80
C ARG A 520 10.83 13.62 1.30
N SER A 521 10.37 12.67 2.12
CA SER A 521 9.20 12.83 2.97
C SER A 521 9.41 14.17 3.63
N ALA A 522 8.59 15.14 3.22
CA ALA A 522 8.59 16.46 3.80
C ALA A 522 8.46 16.28 5.31
N THR A 523 9.56 16.51 6.02
CA THR A 523 9.57 16.56 7.46
C THR A 523 8.46 17.54 7.84
N PRO A 524 7.46 17.16 8.66
CA PRO A 524 6.50 18.14 9.14
C PRO A 524 7.30 19.24 9.81
N ALA A 525 7.06 20.48 9.37
CA ALA A 525 7.77 21.65 9.85
C ALA A 525 7.75 21.65 11.38
N ARG A 526 8.90 21.34 11.99
CA ARG A 526 9.12 21.47 13.42
C ARG A 526 8.92 22.94 13.75
N ALA A 527 7.87 23.22 14.53
CA ALA A 527 7.62 24.54 15.10
C ALA A 527 8.92 25.13 15.70
N PRO A 528 9.15 26.44 15.59
CA PRO A 528 10.40 27.05 16.03
C PRO A 528 10.59 26.76 17.52
N ALA A 529 11.71 26.11 17.85
CA ALA A 529 12.15 25.90 19.21
C ALA A 529 12.37 27.27 19.86
N VAL A 530 11.65 27.52 20.96
CA VAL A 530 11.92 28.62 21.87
C VAL A 530 13.36 28.49 22.32
N VAL A 531 14.17 29.51 22.01
CA VAL A 531 15.57 29.60 22.41
C VAL A 531 15.64 29.57 23.93
N ALA A 532 16.05 28.42 24.49
CA ALA A 532 16.39 28.30 25.90
C ALA A 532 17.66 29.12 26.16
N LYS A 533 17.51 30.18 26.96
CA LYS A 533 18.57 31.06 27.42
C LYS A 533 19.53 30.25 28.31
N ALA A 534 20.83 30.37 28.05
CA ALA A 534 21.91 29.72 28.79
C ALA A 534 21.87 30.04 30.30
N PRO A 535 22.27 29.11 31.19
CA PRO A 535 22.26 29.32 32.62
C PRO A 535 23.42 30.26 33.04
N ALA A 536 23.06 31.35 33.72
CA ALA A 536 24.02 32.25 34.35
C ALA A 536 24.44 31.70 35.73
N ALA A 537 25.74 31.86 36.04
CA ALA A 537 26.38 31.47 37.29
C ALA A 537 25.82 32.20 38.53
N PRO A 538 25.93 31.63 39.75
CA PRO A 538 25.32 32.20 40.95
C PRO A 538 26.25 33.17 41.69
N ALA A 539 25.68 34.27 42.21
CA ALA A 539 26.28 35.12 43.24
C ALA A 539 25.14 35.86 44.01
N PRO A 540 25.36 36.45 45.21
CA PRO A 540 24.85 35.91 46.46
C PRO A 540 23.69 36.71 47.09
N ARG A 541 23.05 36.06 48.09
CA ARG A 541 21.98 36.53 48.98
C ARG A 541 22.15 37.96 49.53
N LYS A 542 21.03 38.68 49.63
CA LYS A 542 20.68 39.54 50.78
C LYS A 542 19.17 39.48 51.08
N ALA A 543 18.84 39.64 52.35
CA ALA A 543 17.61 39.24 53.03
C ALA A 543 16.66 40.42 53.35
N ALA A 544 15.51 40.04 53.96
CA ALA A 544 14.41 40.81 54.59
C ALA A 544 13.24 41.19 53.64
N ALA A 545 12.05 40.57 53.69
CA ALA A 545 10.99 40.43 54.73
C ALA A 545 10.04 41.65 54.81
N PRO A 546 8.78 41.54 55.32
CA PRO A 546 7.73 40.53 55.10
C PRO A 546 6.33 41.17 54.84
N VAL A 547 5.26 40.35 54.94
CA VAL A 547 3.83 40.67 55.24
C VAL A 547 2.85 40.86 54.08
N ALA A 548 1.91 39.93 53.92
CA ALA A 548 0.48 40.11 54.29
C ALA A 548 -0.37 38.90 53.86
N ALA A 549 -1.32 38.52 54.72
CA ALA A 549 -2.14 37.32 54.63
C ALA A 549 -3.58 37.58 54.13
N LYS A 550 -4.11 36.62 53.33
CA LYS A 550 -5.52 36.17 53.17
C LYS A 550 -6.63 37.20 52.79
N PRO A 551 -7.87 36.81 52.41
CA PRO A 551 -8.52 35.49 52.43
C PRO A 551 -9.30 35.06 51.15
N ALA A 552 -9.91 33.88 51.29
CA ALA A 552 -10.62 33.00 50.36
C ALA A 552 -11.97 33.47 49.78
N ALA A 553 -12.37 32.85 48.66
CA ALA A 553 -13.72 32.50 48.18
C ALA A 553 -13.58 32.18 46.66
N ALA A 554 -14.31 31.30 45.97
CA ALA A 554 -15.45 30.44 46.25
C ALA A 554 -15.51 29.34 45.15
N ALA A 555 -16.29 28.31 45.42
CA ALA A 555 -16.54 27.14 44.59
C ALA A 555 -17.25 27.44 43.25
N ALA A 556 -17.04 26.55 42.28
CA ALA A 556 -17.88 26.35 41.09
C ALA A 556 -17.84 24.87 40.65
N PRO A 557 -18.88 24.35 39.97
CA PRO A 557 -19.50 23.07 40.34
C PRO A 557 -19.24 21.91 39.38
N ARG A 558 -19.56 20.71 39.89
CA ARG A 558 -19.60 19.41 39.19
C ARG A 558 -20.70 19.41 38.13
N LEU A 559 -20.39 18.90 36.93
CA LEU A 559 -21.36 18.61 35.88
C LEU A 559 -21.67 17.11 35.80
N ALA A 560 -22.96 16.88 35.53
CA ALA A 560 -23.75 15.67 35.63
C ALA A 560 -23.29 14.47 34.78
N ALA A 561 -23.66 13.30 35.32
CA ALA A 561 -23.63 11.99 34.69
C ALA A 561 -24.61 11.88 33.51
N ALA A 562 -24.18 11.12 32.49
CA ALA A 562 -25.01 10.70 31.36
C ALA A 562 -25.79 9.41 31.71
N PRO A 563 -27.06 9.25 31.27
CA PRO A 563 -27.84 8.06 31.55
C PRO A 563 -27.59 6.92 30.55
N ALA A 564 -27.74 5.71 31.07
CA ALA A 564 -27.56 4.41 30.42
C ALA A 564 -28.58 4.12 29.31
N ALA A 565 -28.10 3.45 28.26
CA ALA A 565 -28.92 2.91 27.17
C ALA A 565 -29.53 1.56 27.58
N ALA A 566 -30.82 1.39 27.32
CA ALA A 566 -31.57 0.14 27.47
C ALA A 566 -31.38 -0.78 26.24
N PRO A 567 -31.48 -2.11 26.40
CA PRO A 567 -31.25 -3.08 25.33
C PRO A 567 -32.49 -3.28 24.43
N ALA A 568 -32.23 -3.59 23.15
CA ALA A 568 -33.24 -3.91 22.15
C ALA A 568 -33.85 -5.32 22.35
N PRO A 569 -35.10 -5.57 21.92
CA PRO A 569 -35.81 -6.81 22.18
C PRO A 569 -35.46 -7.96 21.20
N ALA A 570 -35.59 -9.18 21.73
CA ALA A 570 -35.39 -10.45 21.06
C ALA A 570 -36.36 -10.69 19.89
N ALA A 571 -35.83 -11.24 18.79
CA ALA A 571 -36.60 -11.79 17.69
C ALA A 571 -36.91 -13.28 17.95
N ARG A 572 -38.18 -13.63 17.72
CA ARG A 572 -38.74 -14.98 17.79
C ARG A 572 -38.23 -15.90 16.68
N ALA A 573 -38.16 -17.17 17.06
CA ALA A 573 -37.89 -18.35 16.26
C ALA A 573 -38.76 -18.52 15.00
N LYS A 574 -38.16 -19.15 13.97
CA LYS A 574 -38.86 -20.05 13.04
C LYS A 574 -38.10 -21.38 12.96
N ALA A 575 -38.90 -22.43 12.97
CA ALA A 575 -38.55 -23.84 12.91
C ALA A 575 -38.14 -24.33 11.50
N GLY A 576 -37.50 -25.50 11.48
CA GLY A 576 -37.17 -26.30 10.29
C GLY A 576 -35.74 -26.86 10.43
N ALA A 577 -35.51 -27.99 11.10
CA ALA A 577 -35.75 -29.38 10.67
C ALA A 577 -34.42 -30.07 10.28
N GLU A 578 -34.20 -31.24 10.88
CA GLU A 578 -33.37 -32.38 10.43
C GLU A 578 -31.87 -32.13 10.18
N ASP A 579 -31.01 -32.59 11.09
CA ASP A 579 -30.30 -33.85 10.79
C ASP A 579 -29.66 -34.46 12.05
N ASP A 580 -29.87 -35.77 12.16
CA ASP A 580 -29.64 -36.65 13.29
C ASP A 580 -28.42 -37.51 12.94
N TRP A 581 -27.31 -37.41 13.70
CA TRP A 581 -26.23 -38.41 13.67
C TRP A 581 -25.60 -38.57 15.05
N GLU A 582 -25.74 -39.79 15.55
CA GLU A 582 -25.21 -40.31 16.80
C GLU A 582 -23.69 -40.49 16.81
N SER A 583 -23.18 -40.45 18.05
CA SER A 583 -21.91 -40.89 18.64
C SER A 583 -21.05 -41.94 17.93
N PHE A 584 -19.73 -41.76 18.09
CA PHE A 584 -18.89 -42.63 18.94
C PHE A 584 -17.75 -41.85 19.59
#